data_AF-A0A7K4N0V6-F1
#
_entry.id   AF-A0A7K4N0V6-F1
#
_cell.length_a   1.000
_cell.length_b   1.000
_cell.length_c   1.000
_cell.angle_alpha   90.00
_cell.angle_beta   90.00
_cell.angle_gamma   90.00
#
_symmetry.space_group_name_H-M   'P 1'
#
loop_
_entity.id
_entity.type
_entity.pdbx_description
1 polymer ?
#
loop_
_entity_poly.entity_id
_entity_poly.type
_entity_poly.pdbx_seq_one_letter_code
_entity_poly.pdbx_strand_id
1 'polypeptide(L)'
;MRLFGKSKERKIVEFKEKQSIRNGKELKKLLKIFKENRDQIEKRTGKRPEIDDTTKLFMQKILNVWLSEGKDIDDEKFWNAVDYNKQFDYPVEYYER
;
A
#
# COMPACT_ATOMS: atom_id res chain seq x y z
N MET A 1 29.52 -18.05 26.87
CA MET A 1 28.26 -18.49 26.22
C MET A 1 27.48 -17.27 25.72
N ARG A 2 27.51 -16.92 24.43
CA ARG A 2 26.73 -15.78 23.86
C ARG A 2 26.14 -16.05 22.47
N LEU A 3 26.16 -17.30 22.01
CA LEU A 3 25.78 -17.68 20.63
C LEU A 3 24.28 -18.00 20.46
N PHE A 4 23.53 -18.22 21.55
CA PHE A 4 22.11 -18.61 21.50
C PHE A 4 21.12 -17.44 21.34
N GLY A 5 21.54 -16.19 21.61
CA GLY A 5 20.68 -15.00 21.43
C GLY A 5 20.54 -14.59 19.96
N LYS A 6 21.66 -14.59 19.20
CA LYS A 6 21.69 -14.18 17.79
C LYS A 6 20.82 -15.04 16.88
N SER A 7 20.67 -16.34 17.16
CA SER A 7 19.84 -17.23 16.34
C SER A 7 18.34 -17.04 16.59
N LYS A 8 17.93 -16.69 17.81
CA LYS A 8 16.53 -16.36 18.14
C LYS A 8 16.13 -15.02 17.53
N GLU A 9 16.99 -14.01 17.62
CA GLU A 9 16.76 -12.69 16.99
C GLU A 9 16.59 -12.80 15.47
N ARG A 10 17.47 -13.54 14.78
CA ARG A 10 17.34 -13.80 13.33
C ARG A 10 16.00 -14.45 12.97
N LYS A 11 15.57 -15.47 13.73
CA LYS A 11 14.27 -16.14 13.51
C LYS A 11 13.08 -15.19 13.69
N ILE A 12 13.15 -14.24 14.63
CA ILE A 12 12.10 -13.24 14.83
C ILE A 12 12.04 -12.28 13.65
N VAL A 13 13.19 -11.82 13.15
CA VAL A 13 13.26 -10.93 11.97
C VAL A 13 12.70 -11.63 10.73
N GLU A 14 13.13 -12.86 10.44
CA GLU A 14 12.62 -13.65 9.31
C GLU A 14 11.11 -13.91 9.42
N PHE A 15 10.60 -14.16 10.63
CA PHE A 15 9.16 -14.34 10.85
C PHE A 15 8.38 -13.04 10.57
N LYS A 16 8.87 -11.90 11.07
CA LYS A 16 8.27 -10.58 10.79
C LYS A 16 8.27 -10.26 9.30
N GLU A 17 9.37 -10.55 8.60
CA GLU A 17 9.46 -10.34 7.15
C GLU A 17 8.45 -11.20 6.38
N LYS A 18 8.33 -12.49 6.71
CA LYS A 18 7.32 -13.38 6.10
C LYS A 18 5.89 -12.92 6.37
N GLN A 19 5.61 -12.41 7.58
CA GLN A 19 4.31 -11.82 7.92
C GLN A 19 4.04 -10.57 7.08
N SER A 20 4.99 -9.64 6.99
CA SER A 20 4.87 -8.44 6.16
C SER A 20 4.59 -8.76 4.69
N ILE A 21 5.29 -9.76 4.12
CA ILE A 21 5.06 -10.21 2.74
C ILE A 21 3.64 -10.76 2.56
N ARG A 22 3.14 -11.58 3.50
CA ARG A 22 1.77 -12.12 3.45
C ARG A 22 0.74 -10.99 3.54
N ASN A 23 0.92 -10.07 4.49
CA ASN A 23 0.04 -8.93 4.67
C ASN A 23 -0.01 -8.04 3.41
N GLY A 24 1.13 -7.77 2.79
CA GLY A 24 1.20 -7.02 1.54
C GLY A 24 0.46 -7.71 0.39
N LYS A 25 0.55 -9.05 0.29
CA LYS A 25 -0.18 -9.83 -0.73
C LYS A 25 -1.69 -9.81 -0.51
N GLU A 26 -2.15 -9.91 0.74
CA GLU A 26 -3.58 -9.84 1.07
C GLU A 26 -4.15 -8.45 0.79
N LEU A 27 -3.44 -7.40 1.21
CA LEU A 27 -3.81 -6.03 0.90
C LEU A 27 -3.93 -5.80 -0.62
N LYS A 28 -2.95 -6.24 -1.42
CA LYS A 28 -3.00 -6.08 -2.89
C LYS A 28 -4.23 -6.75 -3.51
N LYS A 29 -4.68 -7.89 -2.95
CA LYS A 29 -5.91 -8.57 -3.40
C LYS A 29 -7.16 -7.76 -3.04
N LEU A 30 -7.24 -7.24 -1.81
CA LEU A 30 -8.39 -6.45 -1.36
C LEU A 30 -8.55 -5.17 -2.20
N LEU A 31 -7.46 -4.43 -2.42
CA LEU A 31 -7.46 -3.22 -3.24
C LEU A 31 -7.88 -3.49 -4.69
N LYS A 32 -7.47 -4.63 -5.24
CA LYS A 32 -7.90 -5.08 -6.57
C LYS A 32 -9.42 -5.28 -6.62
N ILE A 33 -10.00 -5.95 -5.62
CA ILE A 33 -11.45 -6.18 -5.53
C ILE A 33 -12.20 -4.83 -5.44
N PHE A 34 -11.74 -3.91 -4.59
CA PHE A 34 -12.37 -2.60 -4.46
C PHE A 34 -12.31 -1.79 -5.76
N LYS A 35 -11.18 -1.82 -6.46
CA LYS A 35 -11.04 -1.20 -7.78
C LYS A 35 -12.00 -1.82 -8.80
N GLU A 36 -12.07 -3.14 -8.88
CA GLU A 36 -12.98 -3.84 -9.81
C GLU A 36 -14.45 -3.51 -9.54
N ASN A 37 -14.86 -3.41 -8.28
CA ASN A 37 -16.20 -2.99 -7.90
C ASN A 37 -16.50 -1.56 -8.37
N ARG A 38 -15.55 -0.62 -8.17
CA ARG A 38 -15.72 0.77 -8.62
C ARG A 38 -15.81 0.88 -10.13
N ASP A 39 -14.97 0.15 -10.86
CA ASP A 39 -15.03 0.08 -12.32
C ASP A 39 -16.36 -0.48 -12.83
N GLN A 40 -16.93 -1.49 -12.15
CA GLN A 40 -18.24 -2.03 -12.51
C GLN A 40 -19.35 -1.00 -12.30
N ILE A 41 -19.30 -0.23 -11.21
CA ILE A 41 -20.27 0.83 -10.94
C ILE A 41 -20.12 1.97 -11.96
N GLU A 42 -18.89 2.36 -12.29
CA GLU A 42 -18.61 3.36 -13.34
C GLU A 42 -19.17 2.93 -14.68
N LYS A 43 -18.94 1.68 -15.10
CA LYS A 43 -19.52 1.13 -16.35
C LYS A 43 -21.06 1.16 -16.37
N ARG A 44 -21.70 0.97 -15.22
CA ARG A 44 -23.17 0.94 -15.12
C ARG A 44 -23.79 2.33 -15.03
N THR A 45 -23.12 3.28 -14.41
CA THR A 45 -23.68 4.59 -14.05
C THR A 45 -23.07 5.75 -14.83
N GLY A 46 -21.96 5.53 -15.52
CA GLY A 46 -21.14 6.58 -16.14
C GLY A 46 -20.40 7.46 -15.13
N LYS A 47 -20.49 7.15 -13.82
CA LYS A 47 -19.87 7.94 -12.74
C LYS A 47 -18.93 7.05 -11.94
N ARG A 48 -17.68 7.49 -11.80
CA ARG A 48 -16.69 6.80 -10.97
C ARG A 48 -16.97 7.05 -9.49
N PRO A 49 -17.20 6.00 -8.68
CA PRO A 49 -17.32 6.16 -7.24
C PRO A 49 -15.98 6.59 -6.64
N GLU A 50 -16.06 7.32 -5.53
CA GLU A 50 -14.88 7.63 -4.74
C GLU A 50 -14.19 6.35 -4.21
N ILE A 51 -12.90 6.48 -3.91
CA ILE A 51 -12.17 5.47 -3.14
C ILE A 51 -12.86 5.31 -1.78
N ASP A 52 -13.07 4.07 -1.32
CA ASP A 52 -13.70 3.83 -0.03
C ASP A 52 -12.84 4.34 1.13
N ASP A 53 -13.48 4.70 2.24
CA ASP A 53 -12.81 5.32 3.38
C ASP A 53 -11.73 4.44 4.01
N THR A 54 -11.90 3.11 3.95
CA THR A 54 -10.91 2.18 4.51
C THR A 54 -9.63 2.17 3.66
N THR A 55 -9.78 2.12 2.34
CA THR A 55 -8.66 2.26 1.41
C THR A 55 -8.00 3.64 1.56
N LYS A 56 -8.78 4.72 1.67
CA LYS A 56 -8.25 6.07 1.91
C LYS A 56 -7.41 6.12 3.19
N LEU A 57 -7.94 5.64 4.32
CA LEU A 57 -7.20 5.61 5.60
C LEU A 57 -5.90 4.83 5.51
N PHE A 58 -5.93 3.66 4.85
CA PHE A 58 -4.73 2.84 4.70
C PHE A 58 -3.67 3.51 3.83
N MET A 59 -4.06 4.07 2.69
CA MET A 59 -3.14 4.75 1.77
C MET A 59 -2.62 6.05 2.34
N GLN A 60 -3.44 6.81 3.08
CA GLN A 60 -3.00 7.99 3.80
C GLN A 60 -1.93 7.65 4.84
N LYS A 61 -2.03 6.50 5.50
CA LYS A 61 -0.99 6.06 6.44
C LYS A 61 0.34 5.81 5.74
N ILE A 62 0.34 5.25 4.52
CA ILE A 62 1.56 5.08 3.72
C ILE A 62 2.13 6.44 3.34
N LEU A 63 1.27 7.32 2.80
CA LEU A 63 1.66 8.68 2.41
C LEU A 63 2.30 9.44 3.58
N ASN A 64 1.68 9.39 4.76
CA ASN A 64 2.21 10.02 5.98
C ASN A 64 3.58 9.47 6.39
N VAL A 65 3.85 8.17 6.19
CA VAL A 65 5.16 7.59 6.46
C VAL A 65 6.20 8.20 5.53
N TRP A 66 5.94 8.26 4.22
CA TRP A 66 6.87 8.85 3.26
C TRP A 66 7.12 10.34 3.52
N LEU A 67 6.07 11.11 3.81
CA LEU A 67 6.22 12.51 4.20
C LEU A 67 7.08 12.67 5.46
N SER A 68 6.92 11.78 6.45
CA SER A 68 7.73 11.79 7.68
C SER A 68 9.19 11.40 7.45
N GLU A 69 9.48 10.65 6.38
CA GLU A 69 10.83 10.31 5.92
C GLU A 69 11.48 11.45 5.11
N GLY A 70 10.77 12.58 4.93
CA GLY A 70 11.25 13.77 4.23
C GLY A 70 11.07 13.72 2.71
N LYS A 71 10.21 12.82 2.21
CA LYS A 71 9.88 12.70 0.79
C LYS A 71 8.88 13.78 0.39
N ASP A 72 9.16 14.51 -0.69
CA ASP A 72 8.23 15.50 -1.26
C ASP A 72 7.32 14.83 -2.28
N ILE A 73 6.19 14.29 -1.82
CA ILE A 73 5.28 13.48 -2.64
C ILE A 73 4.25 14.36 -3.35
N ASP A 74 4.03 14.09 -4.65
CA ASP A 74 2.88 14.54 -5.41
C ASP A 74 1.64 13.70 -5.01
N ASP A 75 0.84 14.27 -4.11
CA ASP A 75 -0.42 13.68 -3.64
C ASP A 75 -1.36 13.33 -4.80
N GLU A 76 -1.50 14.18 -5.81
CA GLU A 76 -2.41 13.92 -6.93
C GLU A 76 -1.94 12.70 -7.71
N LYS A 77 -0.65 12.64 -8.02
CA LYS A 77 -0.05 11.49 -8.70
C LYS A 77 -0.19 10.19 -7.90
N PHE A 78 0.02 10.25 -6.58
CA PHE A 78 -0.16 9.10 -5.70
C PHE A 78 -1.61 8.62 -5.66
N TRP A 79 -2.56 9.52 -5.42
CA TRP A 79 -3.98 9.16 -5.35
C TRP A 79 -4.54 8.67 -6.68
N ASN A 80 -4.04 9.19 -7.79
CA ASN A 80 -4.36 8.69 -9.13
C ASN A 80 -3.85 7.24 -9.31
N ALA A 81 -2.63 6.94 -8.87
CA ALA A 81 -2.12 5.56 -8.88
C ALA A 81 -2.92 4.62 -7.98
N VAL A 82 -3.33 5.07 -6.78
CA VAL A 82 -4.24 4.31 -5.90
C VAL A 82 -5.56 4.02 -6.60
N ASP A 83 -6.12 5.02 -7.29
CA ASP A 83 -7.39 4.89 -7.97
C ASP A 83 -7.37 3.79 -9.04
N TYR A 84 -6.25 3.66 -9.76
CA TYR A 84 -6.02 2.63 -10.77
C TYR A 84 -5.39 1.34 -10.23
N ASN A 85 -5.20 1.22 -8.91
CA ASN A 85 -4.52 0.09 -8.24
C ASN A 85 -3.08 -0.17 -8.77
N LYS A 86 -2.33 0.92 -9.00
CA LYS A 86 -0.94 0.93 -9.48
C LYS A 86 0.06 1.46 -8.45
N GLN A 87 -0.39 1.81 -7.25
CA GLN A 87 0.44 2.40 -6.20
C GLN A 87 1.68 1.57 -5.84
N PHE A 88 1.62 0.24 -6.04
CA PHE A 88 2.73 -0.69 -5.76
C PHE A 88 3.51 -1.14 -7.01
N ASP A 89 3.18 -0.59 -8.18
CA ASP A 89 3.89 -0.91 -9.43
C ASP A 89 5.09 0.02 -9.66
N TYR A 90 5.19 1.09 -8.88
CA TYR A 90 6.24 2.09 -8.95
C TYR A 90 6.96 2.24 -7.60
N PRO A 91 8.26 2.58 -7.60
CA PRO A 91 8.99 2.91 -6.38
C PRO A 91 8.53 4.28 -5.83
N VAL A 92 8.91 4.61 -4.58
CA VAL A 92 8.47 5.86 -3.93
C VAL A 92 8.93 7.10 -4.71
N GLU A 93 10.11 7.05 -5.31
CA GLU A 93 10.70 8.13 -6.11
C GLU A 93 9.86 8.49 -7.34
N TYR A 94 9.04 7.55 -7.83
CA TYR A 94 8.10 7.85 -8.91
C TYR A 94 7.07 8.89 -8.49
N TYR A 95 6.73 8.96 -7.20
CA TYR A 95 5.72 9.88 -6.69
C TYR A 95 6.31 11.19 -6.19
N GLU A 96 7.63 11.39 -6.24
CA GLU A 96 8.25 12.66 -5.84
C GLU A 96 8.00 13.77 -6.89
N ARG A 97 8.03 15.04 -6.45
CA ARG A 97 7.87 16.25 -7.28
C ARG A 97 9.12 16.64 -8.07
#